data_AF-A0A923KP85-F1
#
_entry.id   AF-A0A923KP85-F1
#
_cell.length_a   1.000
_cell.length_b   1.000
_cell.length_c   1.000
_cell.angle_alpha   90.00
_cell.angle_beta   90.00
_cell.angle_gamma   90.00
#
_symmetry.space_group_name_H-M   'P 1'
#
loop_
_entity.id
_entity.type
_entity.pdbx_description
1 polymer ?
#
loop_
_entity_poly.entity_id
_entity_poly.type
_entity_poly.pdbx_seq_one_letter_code
_entity_poly.pdbx_strand_id
1 'polypeptide(L)'
;MNANKRNLMIGFAVLFTLLVLGLFASGGSHIVIDGEEIGDVGGIAGILIAAVVAFVAIVLALSVTGLVLVGVALMLVVVLAMVLGSFALAALPLLFPFLIIYAIYCLFRTKPRAA
;
A
#
# COMPACT_ATOMS: atom_id res chain seq x y z
N MET A 1 -7.03 -5.00 -18.68
CA MET A 1 -7.06 -4.63 -17.24
C MET A 1 -5.88 -5.31 -16.54
N ASN A 2 -4.99 -4.57 -15.86
CA ASN A 2 -3.83 -5.16 -15.15
C ASN A 2 -4.27 -6.19 -14.10
N ALA A 3 -3.49 -7.25 -13.91
CA ALA A 3 -3.81 -8.35 -12.99
C ALA A 3 -4.14 -7.87 -11.57
N ASN A 4 -3.44 -6.83 -11.07
CA ASN A 4 -3.71 -6.24 -9.75
C ASN A 4 -5.09 -5.56 -9.67
N LYS A 5 -5.52 -4.86 -10.73
CA LYS A 5 -6.86 -4.24 -10.77
C LYS A 5 -7.96 -5.30 -10.79
N ARG A 6 -7.71 -6.41 -11.50
CA ARG A 6 -8.62 -7.56 -11.54
C ARG A 6 -8.73 -8.24 -10.17
N ASN A 7 -7.62 -8.50 -9.48
CA ASN A 7 -7.65 -9.13 -8.15
C ASN A 7 -8.34 -8.23 -7.11
N LEU A 8 -8.15 -6.91 -7.18
CA LEU A 8 -8.86 -5.95 -6.31
C LEU A 8 -10.38 -6.01 -6.54
N MET A 9 -10.82 -6.01 -7.80
CA MET A 9 -12.24 -6.12 -8.13
C MET A 9 -12.85 -7.46 -7.69
N ILE A 10 -12.11 -8.56 -7.83
CA ILE A 10 -12.54 -9.87 -7.34
C ILE A 10 -12.69 -9.85 -5.82
N GLY A 11 -11.71 -9.33 -5.08
CA GLY A 11 -11.80 -9.20 -3.62
C GLY A 11 -12.99 -8.35 -3.17
N PHE A 12 -13.25 -7.24 -3.85
CA PHE A 12 -14.40 -6.38 -3.59
C PHE A 12 -15.73 -7.09 -3.86
N ALA A 13 -15.82 -7.82 -4.98
CA ALA A 13 -17.01 -8.59 -5.32
C ALA A 13 -17.28 -9.70 -4.30
N VAL A 14 -16.25 -10.40 -3.82
CA VAL A 14 -16.39 -11.44 -2.78
C VAL A 14 -16.87 -10.84 -1.46
N LEU A 15 -16.26 -9.73 -1.01
CA LEU A 15 -16.70 -9.03 0.21
C LEU A 15 -18.14 -8.54 0.11
N PHE A 16 -18.53 -7.98 -1.04
CA PHE A 16 -19.90 -7.54 -1.28
C PHE A 16 -20.88 -8.72 -1.27
N THR A 17 -20.51 -9.84 -1.89
CA THR A 17 -21.35 -11.06 -1.90
C THR A 17 -21.54 -11.62 -0.49
N LEU A 18 -20.48 -11.63 0.33
CA LEU A 18 -20.55 -12.04 1.74
C LEU A 18 -21.42 -11.10 2.58
N LEU A 19 -21.36 -9.78 2.35
CA LEU A 19 -22.22 -8.80 2.99
C LEU A 19 -23.70 -9.08 2.68
N VAL A 20 -24.01 -9.29 1.40
CA VAL A 20 -25.37 -9.59 0.94
C VAL A 20 -25.85 -10.92 1.55
N LEU A 21 -25.02 -11.96 1.53
CA LEU A 21 -25.34 -13.25 2.16
C LEU A 21 -25.57 -13.12 3.68
N GLY A 22 -24.78 -12.30 4.38
CA GLY A 22 -24.98 -12.01 5.80
C GLY A 22 -26.30 -11.29 6.09
N LEU A 23 -26.69 -10.36 5.22
CA LEU A 23 -27.98 -9.66 5.28
C LEU A 23 -29.16 -10.64 5.08
N PHE A 24 -29.08 -11.53 4.09
CA PHE A 24 -30.10 -12.56 3.87
C PHE A 24 -30.12 -13.62 5.01
N ALA A 25 -28.98 -13.90 5.63
CA ALA A 25 -28.88 -14.80 6.78
C ALA A 25 -29.47 -14.20 8.07
N SER A 26 -29.55 -12.88 8.18
CA SER A 26 -30.22 -12.19 9.31
C SER A 26 -31.75 -12.15 9.23
N GLY A 27 -32.35 -12.81 8.23
CA GLY A 27 -33.80 -12.95 8.07
C GLY A 27 -34.43 -13.69 9.25
N GLY A 28 -34.76 -12.95 10.31
CA GLY A 28 -35.43 -13.47 11.51
C GLY A 28 -34.93 -12.92 12.85
N SER A 29 -33.99 -11.96 12.89
CA SER A 29 -33.65 -11.33 14.17
C SER A 29 -34.72 -10.30 14.56
N HIS A 30 -35.59 -10.65 15.51
CA HIS A 30 -36.50 -9.71 16.16
C HIS A 30 -35.66 -8.63 16.86
N ILE A 31 -35.53 -7.45 16.25
CA ILE A 31 -34.90 -6.29 16.88
C ILE A 31 -35.96 -5.64 17.77
N VAL A 32 -35.85 -5.86 19.08
CA VAL A 32 -36.71 -5.23 20.09
C VAL A 32 -35.99 -4.00 20.63
N ILE A 33 -36.58 -2.83 20.43
CA ILE A 33 -36.13 -1.57 21.03
C ILE A 33 -37.30 -1.06 21.87
N ASP A 34 -37.06 -0.82 23.16
CA ASP A 34 -38.07 -0.31 24.10
C ASP A 34 -39.34 -1.16 24.27
N GLY A 35 -39.25 -2.48 24.03
CA GLY A 35 -40.36 -3.42 24.21
C GLY A 35 -41.34 -3.49 23.02
N GLU A 36 -41.09 -2.73 21.96
CA GLU A 36 -41.87 -2.77 20.72
C GLU A 36 -41.09 -3.51 19.62
N GLU A 37 -41.74 -4.48 18.98
CA GLU A 37 -41.17 -5.21 17.84
C GLU A 37 -41.22 -4.30 16.61
N ILE A 38 -40.08 -3.73 16.21
CA ILE A 38 -39.97 -2.95 14.98
C ILE A 38 -39.85 -3.92 13.78
N GLY A 39 -40.93 -4.64 13.52
CA GLY A 39 -40.92 -5.83 12.65
C GLY A 39 -40.87 -5.56 11.15
N ASP A 40 -41.43 -4.46 10.65
CA ASP A 40 -41.90 -4.49 9.25
C ASP A 40 -41.03 -3.74 8.23
N VAL A 41 -40.62 -2.50 8.51
CA VAL A 41 -39.86 -1.68 7.53
C VAL A 41 -38.72 -0.90 8.18
N GLY A 42 -38.93 -0.41 9.41
CA GLY A 42 -37.91 0.36 10.14
C GLY A 42 -36.70 -0.46 10.58
N GLY A 43 -36.91 -1.70 11.05
CA GLY A 43 -35.84 -2.59 11.49
C GLY A 43 -34.96 -3.06 10.33
N ILE A 44 -35.58 -3.50 9.23
CA ILE A 44 -34.86 -3.97 8.04
C ILE A 44 -34.10 -2.83 7.36
N ALA A 45 -34.71 -1.64 7.23
CA ALA A 45 -34.03 -0.47 6.70
C ALA A 45 -32.85 -0.04 7.58
N GLY A 46 -32.99 -0.10 8.91
CA GLY A 46 -31.92 0.19 9.86
C GLY A 46 -30.73 -0.76 9.75
N ILE A 47 -30.98 -2.08 9.66
CA ILE A 47 -29.94 -3.09 9.45
C ILE A 47 -29.23 -2.85 8.11
N LEU A 48 -29.98 -2.56 7.05
CA LEU A 48 -29.44 -2.39 5.71
C LEU A 48 -28.56 -1.13 5.61
N ILE A 49 -28.99 -0.02 6.24
CA ILE A 49 -28.17 1.18 6.37
C ILE A 49 -26.92 0.91 7.21
N ALA A 50 -27.05 0.23 8.36
CA ALA A 50 -25.90 -0.10 9.21
C ALA A 50 -24.89 -1.01 8.50
N ALA A 51 -25.36 -2.00 7.72
CA ALA A 51 -24.52 -2.89 6.94
C ALA A 51 -23.78 -2.16 5.82
N VAL A 52 -24.46 -1.23 5.12
CA VAL A 52 -23.82 -0.39 4.09
C VAL A 52 -22.77 0.52 4.71
N VAL A 53 -23.07 1.15 5.85
CA VAL A 53 -22.12 2.00 6.58
C VAL A 53 -20.91 1.19 7.05
N ALA A 54 -21.12 0.00 7.61
CA ALA A 54 -20.05 -0.91 8.03
C ALA A 54 -19.18 -1.34 6.84
N PHE A 55 -19.79 -1.65 5.69
CA PHE A 55 -19.07 -1.99 4.47
C PHE A 55 -18.19 -0.84 3.98
N VAL A 56 -18.75 0.37 3.91
CA VAL A 56 -18.01 1.58 3.52
C VAL A 56 -16.85 1.83 4.49
N ALA A 57 -17.06 1.67 5.80
CA ALA A 57 -16.01 1.82 6.82
C ALA A 57 -14.87 0.80 6.64
N ILE A 58 -15.19 -0.47 6.36
CA ILE A 58 -14.20 -1.53 6.12
C ILE A 58 -13.38 -1.23 4.86
N VAL A 59 -14.04 -0.83 3.77
CA VAL A 59 -13.36 -0.48 2.51
C VAL A 59 -12.44 0.73 2.71
N LEU A 60 -12.90 1.74 3.45
CA LEU A 60 -12.08 2.91 3.78
C LEU A 60 -10.86 2.52 4.62
N ALA A 61 -11.04 1.69 5.66
CA ALA A 61 -9.95 1.22 6.50
C ALA A 61 -8.91 0.40 5.70
N LEU A 62 -9.36 -0.46 4.79
CA LEU A 62 -8.50 -1.22 3.86
C LEU A 62 -7.76 -0.29 2.89
N SER A 63 -8.40 0.78 2.41
CA SER A 63 -7.76 1.76 1.55
C SER A 63 -6.68 2.57 2.29
N VAL A 64 -6.96 3.00 3.53
CA VAL A 64 -6.02 3.77 4.34
C VAL A 64 -4.82 2.92 4.75
N THR A 65 -5.04 1.67 5.14
CA THR A 65 -3.94 0.73 5.46
C THR A 65 -3.06 0.45 4.24
N GLY A 66 -3.63 0.33 3.04
CA GLY A 66 -2.87 0.24 1.79
C GLY A 66 -2.00 1.48 1.53
N LEU A 67 -2.52 2.68 1.78
CA LEU A 67 -1.76 3.93 1.65
C LEU A 67 -0.62 4.03 2.67
N VAL A 68 -0.84 3.59 3.91
CA VAL A 68 0.20 3.53 4.94
C VAL A 68 1.32 2.57 4.53
N LEU A 69 1.00 1.39 3.99
CA LEU A 69 2.01 0.44 3.52
C LEU A 69 2.88 1.03 2.39
N VAL A 70 2.27 1.76 1.46
CA VAL A 70 3.02 2.48 0.40
C VAL A 70 3.92 3.55 1.01
N GLY A 71 3.43 4.32 1.98
CA GLY A 71 4.21 5.33 2.69
C GLY A 71 5.42 4.74 3.41
N VAL A 72 5.25 3.62 4.13
CA VAL A 72 6.33 2.91 4.81
C VAL A 72 7.35 2.38 3.81
N ALA A 73 6.90 1.79 2.70
CA ALA A 73 7.80 1.29 1.65
C ALA A 73 8.68 2.41 1.07
N LEU A 74 8.10 3.58 0.77
CA LEU A 74 8.86 4.74 0.29
C LEU A 74 9.88 5.23 1.32
N MET A 75 9.48 5.29 2.60
CA MET A 75 10.38 5.70 3.69
C MET A 75 11.58 4.76 3.80
N LEU A 76 11.37 3.44 3.71
CA LEU A 76 12.45 2.45 3.70
C LEU A 76 13.39 2.60 2.50
N VAL A 77 12.86 2.91 1.31
CA VAL A 77 13.69 3.18 0.12
C VAL A 77 14.60 4.39 0.34
N VAL A 78 14.06 5.48 0.91
CA VAL A 78 14.86 6.68 1.23
C VAL A 78 15.95 6.36 2.26
N VAL A 79 15.62 5.60 3.30
CA VAL A 79 16.59 5.16 4.31
C VAL A 79 17.69 4.32 3.67
N LEU A 80 17.33 3.35 2.82
CA LEU A 80 18.30 2.51 2.11
C LEU A 80 19.24 3.35 1.23
N ALA A 81 18.70 4.33 0.51
CA ALA A 81 19.48 5.24 -0.32
C ALA A 81 20.45 6.09 0.52
N MET A 82 20.01 6.62 1.67
CA MET A 82 20.87 7.36 2.59
C MET A 82 21.99 6.48 3.15
N VAL A 83 21.67 5.25 3.55
CA VAL A 83 22.66 4.29 4.06
C VAL A 83 23.70 3.98 2.99
N LEU A 84 23.28 3.59 1.79
CA LEU A 84 24.20 3.31 0.67
C LEU A 84 25.03 4.56 0.29
N GLY A 85 24.43 5.75 0.28
CA GLY A 85 25.12 7.00 0.04
C GLY A 85 26.19 7.30 1.10
N SER A 86 25.88 7.03 2.37
CA SER A 86 26.84 7.20 3.47
C SER A 86 28.03 6.24 3.35
N PHE A 87 27.80 4.99 2.93
CA PHE A 87 28.88 4.04 2.64
C PHE A 87 29.74 4.48 1.46
N ALA A 88 29.14 5.00 0.39
CA ALA A 88 29.87 5.52 -0.76
C ALA A 88 30.75 6.73 -0.39
N LEU A 89 30.23 7.65 0.42
CA LEU A 89 30.97 8.80 0.94
C LEU A 89 32.09 8.38 1.91
N ALA A 90 31.85 7.36 2.75
CA ALA A 90 32.87 6.83 3.65
C ALA A 90 34.00 6.12 2.90
N ALA A 91 33.71 5.47 1.76
CA ALA A 91 34.71 4.83 0.91
C ALA A 91 35.50 5.82 0.04
N LEU A 92 35.06 7.07 -0.06
CA LEU A 92 35.64 8.11 -0.91
C LEU A 92 37.13 8.42 -0.57
N PRO A 93 37.56 8.60 0.69
CA PRO A 93 38.98 8.76 1.03
C PRO A 93 39.83 7.53 0.65
N LEU A 94 39.25 6.33 0.64
CA LEU A 94 39.94 5.11 0.20
C LEU A 94 40.07 5.05 -1.33
N LEU A 95 39.07 5.55 -2.06
CA LEU A 95 39.04 5.59 -3.53
C LEU A 95 39.88 6.72 -4.14
N PHE A 96 40.04 7.84 -3.43
CA PHE A 96 40.85 8.99 -3.86
C PHE A 96 42.25 8.61 -4.40
N PRO A 97 43.10 7.84 -3.69
CA PRO A 97 44.43 7.49 -4.19
C PRO A 97 44.37 6.68 -5.50
N PHE A 98 43.42 5.75 -5.65
CA PHE A 98 43.26 4.97 -6.88
C PHE A 98 42.75 5.81 -8.03
N LEU A 99 41.80 6.72 -7.78
CA LEU A 99 41.28 7.66 -8.78
C LEU A 99 42.36 8.62 -9.28
N ILE A 100 43.25 9.11 -8.41
CA ILE A 100 44.38 9.96 -8.79
C ILE A 100 45.35 9.19 -9.70
N ILE A 101 45.72 7.96 -9.34
CA ILE A 101 46.62 7.12 -10.18
C ILE A 101 45.97 6.84 -11.54
N TYR A 102 44.68 6.51 -11.56
CA TYR A 102 43.94 6.26 -12.81
C TYR A 102 43.85 7.51 -13.68
N ALA A 103 43.59 8.67 -13.10
CA ALA A 103 43.57 9.95 -13.83
C ALA A 103 44.94 10.27 -14.45
N ILE A 104 46.03 10.04 -13.71
CA ILE A 104 47.40 10.19 -14.22
C ILE A 104 47.67 9.22 -15.38
N TYR A 105 47.28 7.94 -15.25
CA TYR A 105 47.42 6.96 -16.31
C TYR A 105 46.68 7.36 -17.59
N CYS A 106 45.42 7.81 -17.48
CA CYS A 106 44.64 8.30 -18.61
C CYS A 106 45.25 9.56 -19.26
N LEU A 107 45.80 10.47 -18.45
CA LEU A 107 46.46 11.69 -18.93
C LEU A 107 47.73 11.37 -19.74
N PHE A 108 48.53 10.40 -19.30
CA PHE A 108 49.74 10.01 -20.02
C PHE A 108 49.48 9.07 -21.21
N ARG A 109 48.39 8.30 -21.19
CA ARG A 109 47.99 7.44 -22.32
C ARG A 109 47.45 8.24 -23.51
N THR A 110 46.93 9.45 -23.27
CA THR A 110 46.37 10.32 -24.32
C THR A 110 47.40 11.17 -25.04
N LYS A 111 48.69 11.11 -24.66
CA LYS A 111 49.77 11.73 -25.46
C LYS A 111 49.89 10.99 -26.80
N PRO A 112 49.58 11.61 -27.95
CA PRO A 112 49.97 11.05 -29.23
C PRO A 112 51.49 10.99 -29.24
N ARG A 113 52.08 9.87 -29.69
CA ARG A 113 53.46 9.86 -30.17
C ARG A 113 53.53 10.84 -31.34
N ALA A 114 53.88 12.09 -31.06
CA ALA A 114 54.36 12.99 -32.09
C ALA A 114 55.72 12.46 -32.53
N ALA A 115 55.77 12.04 -33.80
CA ALA A 115 56.95 11.63 -34.53
C ALA A 115 57.96 12.78 -34.66
#